data_AF-A0A938KP05-F1
#
_entry.id   AF-A0A938KP05-F1
#
_cell.length_a   1.000
_cell.length_b   1.000
_cell.length_c   1.000
_cell.angle_alpha   90.00
_cell.angle_beta   90.00
_cell.angle_gamma   90.00
#
_symmetry.space_group_name_H-M   'P 1'
#
loop_
_entity.id
_entity.type
_entity.pdbx_description
1 polymer ?
#
loop_
_entity_poly.entity_id
_entity_poly.type
_entity_poly.pdbx_seq_one_letter_code
_entity_poly.pdbx_strand_id
1 'polypeptide(L)'
;MKPYLAEVVGTALLVLFGNGVVANVVLARSKGHGGGWIVITAGWACGVAIAVYAVGRVSGAHLNPAVTLALASTGSFGWSLVPGYVLAQMAGGIIGAVLVFLAYQAHWEPTGDPGAKLACYCTAPAVRRFGPAFLTEFIGTAALLFGVLAFGRVVAGATTEQAAWAATVNLWFGPALVGLLIFGLGLSLGGPTGYAINP
;
A
#
# COMPACT_ATOMS: atom_id res chain seq x y z
N MET A 1 7.74 10.76 -18.19
CA MET A 1 7.59 9.34 -18.63
C MET A 1 8.19 8.34 -17.64
N LYS A 2 9.50 8.41 -17.31
CA LYS A 2 10.13 7.47 -16.35
C LYS A 2 9.45 7.40 -14.97
N PRO A 3 9.02 8.53 -14.34
CA PRO A 3 8.34 8.48 -13.04
C PRO A 3 6.95 7.82 -13.09
N TYR A 4 6.16 8.08 -14.15
CA TYR A 4 4.84 7.46 -14.31
C TYR A 4 4.94 5.94 -14.50
N LEU A 5 5.91 5.46 -15.30
CA LEU A 5 6.13 4.02 -15.44
C LEU A 5 6.57 3.38 -14.11
N ALA A 6 7.38 4.08 -13.33
CA ALA A 6 7.74 3.66 -11.98
C ALA A 6 6.52 3.54 -11.06
N GLU A 7 5.57 4.47 -11.11
CA GLU A 7 4.30 4.35 -10.37
C GLU A 7 3.44 3.18 -10.85
N VAL A 8 3.36 2.93 -12.17
CA VAL A 8 2.67 1.74 -12.70
C VAL A 8 3.30 0.46 -12.16
N VAL A 9 4.62 0.31 -12.27
CA VAL A 9 5.33 -0.90 -11.84
C VAL A 9 5.27 -1.06 -10.33
N GLY A 10 5.47 0.01 -9.57
CA GLY A 10 5.41 -0.01 -8.11
C GLY A 10 4.02 -0.39 -7.60
N THR A 11 2.95 0.22 -8.13
CA THR A 11 1.60 -0.14 -7.71
C THR A 11 1.20 -1.55 -8.17
N ALA A 12 1.68 -2.00 -9.33
CA ALA A 12 1.49 -3.40 -9.76
C ALA A 12 2.17 -4.40 -8.81
N LEU A 13 3.40 -4.12 -8.35
CA LEU A 13 4.07 -4.94 -7.34
C LEU A 13 3.33 -4.91 -6.01
N LEU A 14 2.96 -3.71 -5.53
CA LEU A 14 2.21 -3.52 -4.30
C LEU A 14 0.92 -4.35 -4.29
N VAL A 15 0.14 -4.30 -5.37
CA VAL A 15 -1.11 -5.07 -5.49
C VAL A 15 -0.83 -6.56 -5.70
N LEU A 16 0.17 -6.94 -6.49
CA LEU A 16 0.54 -8.35 -6.68
C LEU A 16 0.85 -9.03 -5.33
N PHE A 17 1.67 -8.42 -4.49
CA PHE A 17 2.00 -8.97 -3.17
C PHE A 17 0.85 -8.83 -2.18
N GLY A 18 0.21 -7.66 -2.10
CA GLY A 18 -0.88 -7.38 -1.17
C GLY A 18 -2.12 -8.23 -1.44
N ASN A 19 -2.66 -8.16 -2.65
CA ASN A 19 -3.82 -8.99 -3.02
C ASN A 19 -3.43 -10.46 -3.17
N GLY A 20 -2.18 -10.76 -3.54
CA GLY A 20 -1.66 -12.12 -3.58
C GLY A 20 -1.69 -12.80 -2.21
N VAL A 21 -1.33 -12.10 -1.12
CA VAL A 21 -1.43 -12.68 0.22
C VAL A 21 -2.88 -12.84 0.68
N VAL A 22 -3.79 -11.95 0.25
CA VAL A 22 -5.22 -12.13 0.50
C VAL A 22 -5.71 -13.40 -0.21
N ALA A 23 -5.43 -13.54 -1.51
CA ALA A 23 -5.76 -14.74 -2.29
C ALA A 23 -5.18 -16.01 -1.67
N ASN A 24 -3.93 -15.96 -1.19
CA ASN A 24 -3.28 -17.06 -0.48
C ASN A 24 -4.00 -17.48 0.79
N VAL A 25 -4.68 -16.56 1.48
CA VAL A 25 -5.34 -16.84 2.76
C VAL A 25 -6.81 -17.21 2.57
N VAL A 26 -7.51 -16.58 1.63
CA VAL A 26 -8.98 -16.70 1.52
C VAL A 26 -9.44 -17.66 0.43
N LEU A 27 -8.65 -17.92 -0.62
CA LEU A 27 -9.05 -18.85 -1.68
C LEU A 27 -8.86 -20.30 -1.25
N ALA A 28 -9.85 -21.12 -1.58
CA ALA A 28 -9.88 -22.54 -1.25
C ALA A 28 -8.69 -23.28 -1.87
N ARG A 29 -8.20 -24.29 -1.15
CA ARG A 29 -7.11 -25.20 -1.56
C ARG A 29 -5.76 -24.51 -1.83
N SER A 30 -5.62 -23.22 -1.54
CA SER A 30 -4.31 -22.58 -1.47
C SER A 30 -3.55 -23.12 -0.25
N LYS A 31 -2.22 -23.20 -0.32
CA LYS A 31 -1.42 -23.71 0.80
C LYS A 31 -1.46 -22.80 2.03
N GLY A 32 -1.73 -21.51 1.85
CA GLY A 32 -1.90 -20.55 2.93
C GLY A 32 -3.33 -20.40 3.44
N HIS A 33 -4.28 -21.21 2.94
CA HIS A 33 -5.69 -21.05 3.27
C HIS A 33 -5.91 -21.07 4.78
N GLY A 34 -6.65 -20.08 5.29
CA GLY A 34 -6.89 -19.94 6.73
C GLY A 34 -5.71 -19.42 7.55
N GLY A 35 -4.65 -18.89 6.91
CA GLY A 35 -3.50 -18.28 7.60
C GLY A 35 -3.84 -17.04 8.45
N GLY A 36 -5.03 -16.46 8.26
CA GLY A 36 -5.59 -15.43 9.12
C GLY A 36 -5.02 -14.02 8.88
N TRP A 37 -5.48 -13.09 9.71
CA TRP A 37 -5.24 -11.65 9.53
C TRP A 37 -3.75 -11.28 9.60
N ILE A 38 -2.98 -11.93 10.47
CA ILE A 38 -1.54 -11.68 10.65
C ILE A 38 -0.74 -11.97 9.38
N VAL A 39 -1.11 -13.01 8.61
CA VAL A 39 -0.45 -13.35 7.35
C VAL A 39 -0.78 -12.29 6.31
N ILE A 40 -2.04 -11.87 6.23
CA ILE A 40 -2.48 -10.80 5.31
C ILE A 40 -1.72 -9.51 5.59
N THR A 41 -1.69 -9.04 6.85
CA THR A 41 -1.03 -7.77 7.18
C THR A 41 0.48 -7.84 7.00
N ALA A 42 1.11 -8.97 7.31
CA ALA A 42 2.55 -9.16 7.08
C ALA A 42 2.89 -9.19 5.57
N GLY A 43 2.08 -9.87 4.76
CA GLY A 43 2.29 -9.92 3.30
C GLY A 43 2.11 -8.56 2.64
N TRP A 44 1.10 -7.79 3.05
CA TRP A 44 0.91 -6.40 2.60
C TRP A 44 2.08 -5.49 2.99
N ALA A 45 2.55 -5.59 4.23
CA ALA A 45 3.71 -4.83 4.71
C ALA A 45 4.97 -5.10 3.87
N CYS A 46 5.26 -6.37 3.61
CA CYS A 46 6.37 -6.77 2.74
C CYS A 46 6.16 -6.27 1.30
N GLY A 47 4.96 -6.40 0.75
CA GLY A 47 4.62 -5.95 -0.60
C GLY A 47 4.85 -4.45 -0.80
N VAL A 48 4.41 -3.63 0.16
CA VAL A 48 4.63 -2.18 0.15
C VAL A 48 6.10 -1.85 0.23
N ALA A 49 6.85 -2.45 1.16
CA ALA A 49 8.29 -2.20 1.29
C ALA A 49 9.04 -2.53 0.00
N ILE A 50 8.76 -3.69 -0.60
CA ILE A 50 9.38 -4.14 -1.86
C ILE A 50 9.05 -3.17 -3.00
N ALA A 51 7.79 -2.75 -3.12
CA ALA A 51 7.38 -1.81 -4.16
C ALA A 51 8.09 -0.45 -4.02
N VAL A 52 8.19 0.07 -2.79
CA VAL A 52 8.91 1.32 -2.50
C VAL A 52 10.41 1.17 -2.77
N TYR A 53 11.04 0.05 -2.40
CA TYR A 53 12.43 -0.24 -2.75
C TYR A 53 12.66 -0.26 -4.27
N ALA A 54 11.74 -0.86 -5.02
CA ALA A 54 11.87 -1.03 -6.46
C ALA A 54 11.86 0.30 -7.23
N VAL A 55 11.02 1.25 -6.82
CA VAL A 55 10.75 2.46 -7.63
C VAL A 55 10.97 3.80 -6.92
N GLY A 56 11.28 3.79 -5.62
CA GLY A 56 11.43 5.00 -4.80
C GLY A 56 12.47 5.99 -5.35
N ARG A 57 13.59 5.48 -5.90
CA ARG A 57 14.64 6.32 -6.50
C ARG A 57 14.26 6.94 -7.86
N VAL A 58 13.14 6.50 -8.46
CA VAL A 58 12.72 6.92 -9.80
C VAL A 58 11.52 7.86 -9.74
N SER A 59 10.47 7.51 -8.99
CA SER A 59 9.23 8.30 -8.90
C SER A 59 9.01 8.98 -7.56
N GLY A 60 9.80 8.63 -6.53
CA GLY A 60 9.48 8.92 -5.13
C GLY A 60 8.57 7.86 -4.49
N ALA A 61 8.13 6.85 -5.26
CA ALA A 61 7.23 5.77 -4.83
C ALA A 61 6.02 6.28 -4.03
N HIS A 62 5.18 7.11 -4.66
CA HIS A 62 3.94 7.50 -4.00
C HIS A 62 3.02 6.30 -3.87
N LEU A 63 2.83 5.56 -4.98
CA LEU A 63 2.08 4.31 -5.12
C LEU A 63 0.64 4.37 -4.59
N ASN A 64 0.18 5.57 -4.30
CA ASN A 64 -1.03 5.87 -3.56
C ASN A 64 -1.51 7.30 -3.90
N PRO A 65 -2.75 7.46 -4.40
CA PRO A 65 -3.31 8.78 -4.69
C PRO A 65 -3.37 9.70 -3.47
N ALA A 66 -3.67 9.19 -2.28
CA ALA A 66 -3.71 9.98 -1.04
C ALA A 66 -2.33 10.51 -0.66
N VAL A 67 -1.28 9.69 -0.80
CA VAL A 67 0.12 10.15 -0.60
C VAL A 67 0.50 11.21 -1.62
N THR A 68 0.12 11.01 -2.89
CA THR A 68 0.37 11.98 -3.96
C THR A 68 -0.28 13.33 -3.69
N LEU A 69 -1.55 13.32 -3.25
CA LEU A 69 -2.29 14.52 -2.88
C LEU A 69 -1.71 15.20 -1.65
N ALA A 70 -1.29 14.43 -0.64
CA ALA A 70 -0.66 14.96 0.57
C ALA A 70 0.66 15.66 0.26
N LEU A 71 1.51 15.08 -0.58
CA LEU A 71 2.77 15.70 -0.97
C LEU A 71 2.54 16.96 -1.83
N ALA A 72 1.50 16.96 -2.67
CA ALA A 72 1.14 18.15 -3.45
C ALA A 72 0.60 19.28 -2.56
N SER A 73 -0.19 18.95 -1.53
CA SER A 73 -0.76 19.94 -0.61
C SER A 73 0.29 20.56 0.32
N THR A 74 1.38 19.86 0.63
CA THR A 74 2.51 20.42 1.39
C THR A 74 3.50 21.20 0.53
N GLY A 75 3.28 21.28 -0.79
CA GLY A 75 4.21 21.92 -1.73
C GLY A 75 5.44 21.06 -2.06
N SER A 76 5.50 19.82 -1.56
CA SER A 76 6.59 18.85 -1.82
C SER A 76 6.49 18.19 -3.19
N PHE A 77 5.35 18.33 -3.89
CA PHE A 77 5.10 17.75 -5.20
C PHE A 77 4.28 18.68 -6.09
N GLY A 78 4.55 18.67 -7.40
CA GLY A 78 3.86 19.56 -8.35
C GLY A 78 2.43 19.10 -8.64
N TRP A 79 1.44 19.97 -8.42
CA TRP A 79 0.02 19.70 -8.72
C TRP A 79 -0.23 19.26 -10.17
N SER A 80 0.54 19.78 -11.12
CA SER A 80 0.43 19.39 -12.54
C SER A 80 0.78 17.93 -12.82
N LEU A 81 1.52 17.27 -11.92
CA LEU A 81 1.93 15.86 -12.07
C LEU A 81 0.92 14.90 -11.43
N VAL A 82 0.06 15.39 -10.52
CA VAL A 82 -0.88 14.58 -9.74
C VAL A 82 -1.79 13.72 -10.62
N PRO A 83 -2.47 14.24 -11.67
CA PRO A 83 -3.35 13.41 -12.50
C PRO A 83 -2.60 12.25 -13.16
N GLY A 84 -1.36 12.49 -13.62
CA GLY A 84 -0.52 11.46 -14.23
C GLY A 84 -0.09 10.37 -13.25
N TYR A 85 0.22 10.73 -12.01
CA TYR A 85 0.54 9.76 -10.95
C TYR A 85 -0.68 8.92 -10.59
N VAL A 86 -1.85 9.54 -10.40
CA VAL A 86 -3.09 8.82 -10.09
C VAL A 86 -3.44 7.82 -11.20
N LEU A 87 -3.41 8.25 -12.48
CA LEU A 87 -3.68 7.34 -13.60
C LEU A 87 -2.66 6.19 -13.68
N ALA A 88 -1.39 6.47 -13.41
CA ALA A 88 -0.35 5.44 -13.36
C ALA A 88 -0.58 4.43 -12.23
N GLN A 89 -0.94 4.90 -11.04
CA GLN A 89 -1.26 4.06 -9.88
C GLN A 89 -2.48 3.18 -10.17
N MET A 90 -3.56 3.73 -10.73
CA MET A 90 -4.75 2.95 -11.10
C MET A 90 -4.41 1.88 -12.15
N ALA A 91 -3.64 2.22 -13.17
CA ALA A 91 -3.19 1.26 -14.18
C ALA A 91 -2.31 0.15 -13.56
N GLY A 92 -1.39 0.52 -12.67
CA GLY A 92 -0.58 -0.42 -11.92
C GLY A 92 -1.43 -1.37 -11.07
N GLY A 93 -2.41 -0.84 -10.35
CA GLY A 93 -3.32 -1.63 -9.53
C GLY A 93 -4.12 -2.65 -10.33
N ILE A 94 -4.64 -2.25 -11.50
CA ILE A 94 -5.32 -3.16 -12.44
C ILE A 94 -4.36 -4.27 -12.90
N ILE A 95 -3.13 -3.93 -13.29
CA ILE A 95 -2.13 -4.91 -13.72
C ILE A 95 -1.82 -5.90 -12.60
N GLY A 96 -1.56 -5.41 -11.39
CA GLY A 96 -1.31 -6.26 -10.21
C GLY A 96 -2.47 -7.21 -9.92
N ALA A 97 -3.71 -6.72 -9.99
CA ALA A 97 -4.92 -7.53 -9.80
C ALA A 97 -5.04 -8.63 -10.87
N VAL A 98 -4.76 -8.34 -12.14
CA VAL A 98 -4.74 -9.33 -13.22
C VAL A 98 -3.67 -10.40 -12.95
N LEU A 99 -2.49 -10.01 -12.47
CA LEU A 99 -1.44 -10.97 -12.13
C LEU A 99 -1.85 -11.90 -10.98
N VAL A 100 -2.57 -11.39 -9.97
CA VAL A 100 -3.14 -12.23 -8.89
C VAL A 100 -4.18 -13.20 -9.45
N PHE A 101 -5.06 -12.73 -10.34
CA PHE A 101 -6.03 -13.58 -11.02
C PHE A 101 -5.34 -14.76 -11.74
N LEU A 102 -4.29 -14.47 -12.51
CA LEU A 102 -3.53 -15.49 -13.25
C LEU A 102 -2.77 -16.44 -12.31
N ALA A 103 -2.12 -15.92 -11.26
CA ALA A 103 -1.35 -16.72 -10.31
C ALA A 103 -2.23 -17.73 -9.54
N TYR A 104 -3.48 -17.37 -9.27
CA TYR A 104 -4.43 -18.19 -8.51
C TYR A 104 -5.48 -18.88 -9.40
N GLN A 105 -5.23 -19.03 -10.70
CA GLN A 105 -6.22 -19.53 -11.67
C GLN A 105 -6.95 -20.81 -11.20
N ALA A 106 -6.20 -21.78 -10.65
CA ALA A 106 -6.74 -23.06 -10.19
C ALA A 106 -7.56 -23.00 -8.89
N HIS A 107 -7.53 -21.87 -8.18
CA HIS A 107 -8.18 -21.68 -6.88
C HIS A 107 -9.53 -20.95 -6.99
N TRP A 108 -9.83 -20.31 -8.12
CA TRP A 108 -11.10 -19.59 -8.30
C TRP A 108 -12.30 -20.53 -8.39
N GLU A 109 -12.22 -21.61 -9.16
CA GLU A 109 -13.34 -22.56 -9.32
C GLU A 109 -13.68 -23.29 -8.02
N PRO A 110 -12.72 -23.83 -7.24
CA PRO A 110 -13.03 -24.49 -5.97
C PRO A 110 -13.50 -23.55 -4.85
N THR A 111 -13.29 -22.23 -4.99
CA THR A 111 -13.74 -21.25 -4.00
C THR A 111 -15.22 -20.92 -4.27
N GLY A 112 -16.12 -21.46 -3.45
CA GLY A 112 -17.56 -21.22 -3.59
C GLY A 112 -18.03 -19.85 -3.08
N ASP A 113 -17.32 -19.24 -2.12
CA ASP A 113 -17.70 -17.96 -1.51
C ASP A 113 -17.37 -16.76 -2.41
N PRO A 114 -18.38 -16.00 -2.89
CA PRO A 114 -18.14 -14.77 -3.65
C PRO A 114 -17.44 -13.69 -2.83
N GLY A 115 -17.64 -13.66 -1.50
CA GLY A 115 -17.02 -12.70 -0.60
C GLY A 115 -15.49 -12.87 -0.55
N ALA A 116 -15.02 -14.11 -0.37
CA ALA A 116 -13.60 -14.45 -0.44
C ALA A 116 -12.96 -14.05 -1.80
N LYS A 117 -13.67 -14.26 -2.92
CA LYS A 117 -13.18 -13.83 -4.24
C LYS A 117 -13.07 -12.32 -4.33
N LEU A 118 -14.10 -11.59 -3.89
CA LEU A 118 -14.12 -10.13 -3.94
C LEU A 118 -13.05 -9.50 -3.05
N ALA A 119 -12.80 -10.09 -1.87
CA ALA A 119 -11.77 -9.64 -0.95
C ALA A 119 -10.36 -9.63 -1.56
N CYS A 120 -10.11 -10.43 -2.60
CA CYS A 120 -8.83 -10.42 -3.34
C CYS A 120 -8.64 -9.17 -4.21
N TYR A 121 -9.62 -8.27 -4.30
CA TYR A 121 -9.58 -7.11 -5.20
C TYR A 121 -9.93 -5.80 -4.51
N CYS A 122 -10.82 -5.82 -3.53
CA CYS A 122 -11.22 -4.63 -2.80
C CYS A 122 -11.58 -4.94 -1.34
N THR A 123 -11.66 -3.90 -0.54
CA THR A 123 -12.08 -4.00 0.86
C THR A 123 -13.56 -3.69 1.02
N ALA A 124 -14.14 -4.12 2.15
CA ALA A 124 -15.52 -3.83 2.50
C ALA A 124 -15.64 -3.69 4.03
N PRO A 125 -16.58 -2.87 4.54
CA PRO A 125 -16.77 -2.74 5.97
C PRO A 125 -17.31 -4.06 6.55
N ALA A 126 -16.66 -4.54 7.62
CA ALA A 126 -17.06 -5.75 8.32
C ALA A 126 -18.50 -5.63 8.90
N VAL A 127 -18.87 -4.41 9.30
CA VAL A 127 -20.25 -4.03 9.65
C VAL A 127 -20.71 -2.95 8.69
N ARG A 128 -21.76 -3.22 7.90
CA ARG A 128 -22.27 -2.33 6.83
C ARG A 128 -22.85 -1.02 7.35
N ARG A 129 -21.98 -0.09 7.74
CA ARG A 129 -22.31 1.31 8.09
C ARG A 129 -21.26 2.26 7.52
N PHE A 130 -21.67 3.07 6.55
CA PHE A 130 -20.75 3.91 5.79
C PHE A 130 -20.10 5.03 6.61
N GLY A 131 -20.82 5.65 7.56
CA GLY A 131 -20.26 6.73 8.40
C GLY A 131 -19.05 6.27 9.23
N PRO A 132 -19.17 5.23 10.06
CA PRO A 132 -18.03 4.67 10.78
C PRO A 132 -16.93 4.12 9.88
N ALA A 133 -17.28 3.48 8.76
CA ALA A 133 -16.29 2.98 7.80
C ALA A 133 -15.46 4.11 7.19
N PHE A 134 -16.11 5.21 6.80
CA PHE A 134 -15.42 6.42 6.35
C PHE A 134 -14.49 6.97 7.42
N LEU A 135 -14.96 7.07 8.67
CA LEU A 135 -14.14 7.56 9.78
C LEU A 135 -12.92 6.68 10.01
N THR A 136 -13.04 5.34 9.92
CA THR A 136 -11.91 4.43 10.02
C THR A 136 -10.88 4.67 8.92
N GLU A 137 -11.31 4.75 7.66
CA GLU A 137 -10.39 5.00 6.54
C GLU A 137 -9.76 6.39 6.61
N PHE A 138 -10.49 7.40 7.08
CA PHE A 138 -9.96 8.74 7.34
C PHE A 138 -8.85 8.72 8.40
N ILE A 139 -9.09 8.08 9.54
CA ILE A 139 -8.11 7.95 10.63
C ILE A 139 -6.88 7.15 10.15
N GLY A 140 -7.10 6.02 9.49
CA GLY A 140 -6.03 5.16 8.97
C GLY A 140 -5.16 5.88 7.95
N THR A 141 -5.77 6.59 7.01
CA THR A 141 -5.04 7.38 6.00
C THR A 141 -4.31 8.55 6.64
N ALA A 142 -4.90 9.25 7.62
CA ALA A 142 -4.22 10.32 8.33
C ALA A 142 -2.98 9.80 9.09
N ALA A 143 -3.08 8.65 9.75
CA ALA A 143 -1.95 8.01 10.43
C ALA A 143 -0.87 7.55 9.45
N LEU A 144 -1.25 7.00 8.29
CA LEU A 144 -0.33 6.68 7.19
C LEU A 144 0.45 7.92 6.74
N LEU A 145 -0.26 9.00 6.40
CA LEU A 145 0.36 10.22 5.89
C LEU A 145 1.29 10.86 6.92
N PHE A 146 0.87 10.89 8.19
CA PHE A 146 1.71 11.38 9.27
C PHE A 146 3.00 10.56 9.40
N GLY A 147 2.91 9.23 9.40
CA GLY A 147 4.05 8.34 9.50
C GLY A 147 5.03 8.49 8.33
N VAL A 148 4.52 8.48 7.09
CA VAL A 148 5.35 8.64 5.88
C VAL A 148 6.07 10.00 5.87
N LEU A 149 5.37 11.08 6.23
CA LEU A 149 5.97 12.43 6.30
C LEU A 149 6.96 12.57 7.46
N ALA A 150 6.79 11.79 8.54
CA ALA A 150 7.70 11.82 9.69
C ALA A 150 9.04 11.16 9.38
N PHE A 151 9.07 10.02 8.68
CA PHE A 151 10.31 9.29 8.41
C PHE A 151 11.36 10.14 7.66
N GLY A 152 10.93 11.03 6.75
CA GLY A 152 11.84 11.87 5.96
C GLY A 152 12.29 13.19 6.61
N ARG A 153 11.79 13.56 7.80
CA ARG A 153 12.07 14.89 8.37
C ARG A 153 13.41 14.94 9.10
N VAL A 154 14.28 15.83 8.63
CA VAL A 154 15.44 16.31 9.40
C VAL A 154 14.96 17.34 10.41
N VAL A 155 15.31 17.15 11.69
CA VAL A 155 14.91 18.07 12.78
C VAL A 155 15.50 19.46 12.53
N ALA A 156 14.72 20.51 12.78
CA ALA A 156 15.20 21.88 12.68
C ALA A 156 16.39 22.09 13.63
N GLY A 157 17.49 22.62 13.10
CA GLY A 157 18.75 22.78 13.85
C GLY A 157 19.67 21.56 13.86
N ALA A 158 19.35 20.49 13.10
CA ALA A 158 20.26 19.37 12.92
C ALA A 158 21.59 19.82 12.27
N THR A 159 22.70 19.25 12.74
CA THR A 159 24.01 19.46 12.11
C THR A 159 24.06 18.80 10.73
N THR A 160 25.02 19.21 9.89
CA THR A 160 25.25 18.60 8.57
C THR A 160 25.45 17.08 8.66
N GLU A 161 26.18 16.61 9.66
CA GLU A 161 26.40 15.17 9.89
C GLU A 161 25.11 14.44 10.29
N GLN A 162 24.29 15.04 11.16
CA GLN A 162 23.00 14.46 11.55
C GLN A 162 22.03 14.39 10.37
N ALA A 163 21.99 15.42 9.53
CA ALA A 163 21.18 15.44 8.31
C ALA A 163 21.66 14.38 7.30
N ALA A 164 22.97 14.23 7.11
CA ALA A 164 23.56 13.22 6.23
C ALA A 164 23.30 11.80 6.73
N TRP A 165 23.42 11.57 8.03
CA TRP A 165 23.08 10.28 8.65
C TRP A 165 21.60 9.93 8.47
N ALA A 166 20.69 10.87 8.77
CA ALA A 166 19.26 10.67 8.60
C ALA A 166 18.89 10.36 7.14
N ALA A 167 19.49 11.08 6.18
CA ALA A 167 19.30 10.82 4.75
C ALA A 167 19.79 9.41 4.37
N THR A 168 20.94 8.98 4.92
CA THR A 168 21.50 7.64 4.66
C THR A 168 20.61 6.55 5.25
N VAL A 169 20.15 6.71 6.49
CA VAL A 169 19.24 5.75 7.14
C VAL A 169 17.94 5.65 6.36
N ASN A 170 17.35 6.78 5.97
CA ASN A 170 16.12 6.78 5.18
C ASN A 170 16.28 6.16 3.79
N LEU A 171 17.45 6.33 3.16
CA LEU A 171 17.72 5.71 1.86
C LEU A 171 17.69 4.17 1.94
N TRP A 172 18.29 3.59 2.99
CA TRP A 172 18.43 2.14 3.12
C TRP A 172 17.26 1.48 3.85
N PHE A 173 16.73 2.13 4.88
CA PHE A 173 15.72 1.55 5.78
C PHE A 173 14.34 2.20 5.63
N GLY A 174 14.23 3.37 4.99
CA GLY A 174 12.96 4.07 4.80
C GLY A 174 11.86 3.19 4.22
N PRO A 175 12.09 2.43 3.12
CA PRO A 175 11.06 1.55 2.56
C PRO A 175 10.63 0.44 3.54
N ALA A 176 11.55 -0.12 4.33
CA ALA A 176 11.21 -1.10 5.37
C ALA A 176 10.41 -0.48 6.52
N LEU A 177 10.72 0.76 6.93
CA LEU A 177 9.94 1.52 7.91
C LEU A 177 8.52 1.82 7.42
N VAL A 178 8.36 2.13 6.13
CA VAL A 178 7.02 2.25 5.51
C VAL A 178 6.28 0.91 5.57
N GLY A 179 6.95 -0.21 5.27
CA GLY A 179 6.36 -1.54 5.45
C GLY A 179 5.90 -1.80 6.88
N LEU A 180 6.71 -1.46 7.89
CA LEU A 180 6.35 -1.59 9.30
C LEU A 180 5.17 -0.70 9.69
N LEU A 181 5.08 0.51 9.13
CA LEU A 181 3.92 1.38 9.31
C LEU A 181 2.66 0.73 8.77
N ILE A 182 2.69 0.16 7.56
CA ILE A 182 1.55 -0.59 7.00
C ILE A 182 1.19 -1.80 7.86
N PHE A 183 2.20 -2.51 8.37
CA PHE A 183 1.97 -3.67 9.24
C PHE A 183 1.21 -3.27 10.51
N GLY A 184 1.66 -2.21 11.19
CA GLY A 184 1.01 -1.68 12.38
C GLY A 184 -0.41 -1.19 12.08
N LEU A 185 -0.61 -0.44 11.00
CA LEU A 185 -1.93 0.03 10.58
C LEU A 185 -2.89 -1.13 10.28
N GLY A 186 -2.43 -2.16 9.56
CA GLY A 186 -3.24 -3.34 9.27
C GLY A 186 -3.65 -4.09 10.53
N LEU A 187 -2.73 -4.25 11.49
CA LEU A 187 -3.00 -4.92 12.76
C LEU A 187 -3.91 -4.12 13.70
N SER A 188 -3.76 -2.79 13.73
CA SER A 188 -4.48 -1.95 14.68
C SER A 188 -5.80 -1.40 14.14
N LEU A 189 -5.86 -1.05 12.86
CA LEU A 189 -6.99 -0.32 12.25
C LEU A 189 -7.64 -1.07 11.08
N GLY A 190 -7.12 -2.24 10.70
CA GLY A 190 -7.62 -2.96 9.54
C GLY A 190 -8.88 -3.80 9.76
N GLY A 191 -9.20 -4.19 10.99
CA GLY A 191 -10.38 -5.01 11.30
C GLY A 191 -11.73 -4.44 10.81
N PRO A 192 -12.02 -3.14 10.98
CA PRO A 192 -13.34 -2.59 10.59
C PRO A 192 -13.59 -2.52 9.08
N THR A 193 -12.57 -2.23 8.28
CA THR A 193 -12.73 -1.89 6.84
C THR A 193 -11.73 -2.53 5.89
N GLY A 194 -10.75 -3.25 6.40
CA GLY A 194 -9.69 -3.83 5.58
C GLY A 194 -8.51 -2.88 5.28
N TYR A 195 -8.38 -1.77 6.00
CA TYR A 195 -7.30 -0.76 5.88
C TYR A 195 -6.97 -0.40 4.43
N ALA A 196 -7.98 0.06 3.66
CA ALA A 196 -7.75 0.37 2.24
C ALA A 196 -6.65 1.42 2.08
N ILE A 197 -6.80 2.56 2.78
CA ILE A 197 -5.84 3.68 2.92
C ILE A 197 -5.14 4.15 1.63
N ASN A 198 -5.63 3.72 0.47
CA ASN A 198 -5.08 3.87 -0.86
C ASN A 198 -6.23 3.78 -1.87
N PRO A 199 -6.71 4.93 -2.41
CA PRO A 199 -7.77 4.97 -3.40
C PRO A 199 -7.44 4.26 -4.72
#